data_AF-A0A528N2L4-F1
#
_entry.id   AF-A0A528N2L4-F1
#
_cell.length_a   1.000
_cell.length_b   1.000
_cell.length_c   1.000
_cell.angle_alpha   90.00
_cell.angle_beta   90.00
_cell.angle_gamma   90.00
#
_symmetry.space_group_name_H-M   'P 1'
#
loop_
_entity.id
_entity.type
_entity.pdbx_description
1 polymer ?
#
loop_
_entity_poly.entity_id
_entity_poly.type
_entity_poly.pdbx_seq_one_letter_code
_entity_poly.pdbx_strand_id
1 'polypeptide(L)'
;TADTDTGPHCMGTFASRGTHRAGNAVIQAAREARQVMLEVAAEELEVNASDLETDGQGNILVKGAPQRSISIFDVALSAHFKR
;
A
#
# COMPACT_ATOMS: atom_id res chain seq x y z
N THR A 1 -7.62 16.59 -0.99
CA THR A 1 -8.61 17.68 -1.24
C THR A 1 -8.89 18.38 0.08
N ALA A 2 -9.31 19.66 0.04
CA ALA A 2 -9.71 20.43 1.24
C ALA A 2 -11.23 20.37 1.49
N ASP A 3 -11.92 19.49 0.77
CA ASP A 3 -13.33 19.20 0.91
C ASP A 3 -13.62 18.47 2.24
N THR A 4 -14.50 19.05 3.05
CA THR A 4 -14.90 18.51 4.35
C THR A 4 -15.85 17.32 4.25
N ASP A 5 -16.50 17.12 3.10
CA ASP A 5 -17.43 15.99 2.92
C ASP A 5 -16.67 14.68 2.68
N THR A 6 -15.46 14.76 2.10
CA THR A 6 -14.67 13.60 1.68
C THR A 6 -13.32 13.48 2.38
N GLY A 7 -12.77 14.59 2.88
CA GLY A 7 -11.45 14.65 3.52
C GLY A 7 -11.49 14.29 5.00
N PRO A 8 -10.47 13.58 5.53
CA PRO A 8 -10.35 13.38 6.96
C PRO A 8 -10.06 14.71 7.67
N HIS A 9 -10.52 14.83 8.91
CA HIS A 9 -10.33 16.03 9.71
C HIS A 9 -8.84 16.40 9.84
N CYS A 10 -8.51 17.65 9.51
CA CYS A 10 -7.19 18.22 9.66
C CYS A 10 -7.33 19.66 10.17
N MET A 11 -6.40 20.10 11.02
CA MET A 11 -6.34 21.49 11.49
C MET A 11 -6.01 22.50 10.36
N GLY A 12 -5.76 22.03 9.14
CA GLY A 12 -5.41 22.87 7.99
C GLY A 12 -3.91 23.12 7.81
N THR A 13 -3.60 23.96 6.83
CA THR A 13 -2.25 24.29 6.37
C THR A 13 -1.79 25.61 6.96
N PHE A 14 -0.99 25.55 8.01
CA PHE A 14 -0.35 26.71 8.66
C PHE A 14 1.00 26.27 9.27
N ALA A 15 1.86 27.23 9.62
CA ALA A 15 3.16 26.97 10.27
C ALA A 15 4.04 25.92 9.54
N SER A 16 3.97 25.86 8.20
CA SER A 16 4.69 24.88 7.37
C SER A 16 4.51 23.42 7.82
N ARG A 17 3.43 23.11 8.56
CA ARG A 17 3.22 21.80 9.18
C ARG A 17 2.78 20.72 8.19
N GLY A 18 2.38 21.10 6.98
CA GLY A 18 1.80 20.19 5.98
C GLY A 18 2.70 18.99 5.71
N THR A 19 3.97 19.23 5.36
CA THR A 19 4.95 18.19 5.07
C THR A 19 5.14 17.23 6.24
N HIS A 20 5.23 17.77 7.46
CA HIS A 20 5.49 16.94 8.64
C HIS A 20 4.23 16.19 9.11
N ARG A 21 3.12 16.89 9.33
CA ARG A 21 1.89 16.29 9.89
C ARG A 21 1.17 15.43 8.86
N ALA A 22 0.82 16.02 7.71
CA ALA A 22 0.08 15.29 6.68
C ALA A 22 0.99 14.26 5.99
N GLY A 23 2.26 14.59 5.74
CA GLY A 23 3.21 13.63 5.15
C GLY A 23 3.42 12.39 6.02
N ASN A 24 3.61 12.54 7.34
CA ASN A 24 3.71 11.36 8.22
C ASN A 24 2.40 10.55 8.28
N ALA A 25 1.23 11.19 8.22
CA ALA A 25 -0.04 10.49 8.13
C ALA A 25 -0.17 9.67 6.83
N VAL A 26 0.28 10.23 5.69
CA VAL A 26 0.32 9.51 4.41
C VAL A 26 1.31 8.33 4.46
N ILE A 27 2.49 8.50 5.08
CA ILE A 27 3.45 7.41 5.28
C ILE A 27 2.81 6.25 6.06
N GLN A 28 2.09 6.57 7.14
CA GLN A 28 1.42 5.56 7.94
C GLN A 28 0.32 4.84 7.16
N ALA A 29 -0.56 5.58 6.48
CA ALA A 29 -1.61 5.01 5.64
C ALA A 29 -1.03 4.13 4.51
N ALA A 30 0.08 4.54 3.89
CA ALA A 30 0.75 3.76 2.86
C ALA A 30 1.36 2.46 3.41
N ARG A 31 1.87 2.46 4.65
CA ARG A 31 2.40 1.25 5.32
C ARG A 31 1.28 0.26 5.62
N GLU A 32 0.14 0.74 6.11
CA GLU A 32 -1.04 -0.07 6.36
C GLU A 32 -1.60 -0.67 5.07
N ALA A 33 -1.74 0.14 4.02
CA ALA A 33 -2.17 -0.33 2.70
C ALA A 33 -1.20 -1.36 2.11
N ARG A 34 0.11 -1.14 2.25
CA ARG A 34 1.14 -2.08 1.81
C ARG A 34 1.04 -3.41 2.55
N GLN A 35 0.75 -3.41 3.84
CA GLN A 35 0.60 -4.64 4.62
C GLN A 35 -0.56 -5.49 4.09
N VAL A 36 -1.74 -4.90 3.90
CA VAL A 36 -2.91 -5.58 3.33
C VAL A 36 -2.62 -6.10 1.92
N MET A 37 -1.95 -5.31 1.10
CA MET A 37 -1.57 -5.70 -0.26
C MET A 37 -0.62 -6.92 -0.27
N LEU A 38 0.36 -6.97 0.64
CA LEU A 38 1.27 -8.11 0.74
C LEU A 38 0.58 -9.37 1.28
N GLU A 39 -0.42 -9.23 2.15
CA GLU A 39 -1.23 -10.36 2.63
C GLU A 39 -2.02 -10.99 1.48
N VAL A 40 -2.67 -10.19 0.65
CA VAL A 40 -3.39 -10.71 -0.52
C VAL A 40 -2.43 -11.32 -1.54
N ALA A 41 -1.28 -10.69 -1.78
CA ALA A 41 -0.27 -11.25 -2.68
C ALA A 41 0.33 -12.57 -2.15
N ALA A 42 0.43 -12.72 -0.82
CA ALA A 42 0.91 -13.93 -0.17
C ALA A 42 -0.06 -15.11 -0.38
N GLU A 43 -1.36 -14.85 -0.32
CA GLU A 43 -2.39 -15.84 -0.65
C GLU A 43 -2.28 -16.30 -2.12
N GLU A 44 -2.15 -15.37 -3.06
CA GLU A 44 -2.06 -15.68 -4.50
C GLU A 44 -0.76 -16.41 -4.90
N LEU A 45 0.35 -16.06 -4.25
CA LEU A 45 1.65 -16.67 -4.52
C LEU A 45 1.95 -17.89 -3.65
N GLU A 46 1.06 -18.24 -2.70
CA GLU A 46 1.24 -19.33 -1.72
C GLU A 46 2.58 -19.23 -0.96
N VAL A 47 2.90 -18.03 -0.47
CA VAL A 47 4.12 -17.75 0.32
C VAL A 47 3.78 -16.92 1.55
N ASN A 48 4.70 -16.77 2.50
CA ASN A 48 4.49 -15.84 3.60
C ASN A 48 4.66 -14.39 3.12
N ALA A 49 3.84 -13.48 3.65
CA ALA A 49 3.95 -12.04 3.34
C ALA A 49 5.31 -11.43 3.72
N SER A 50 6.02 -12.02 4.69
CA SER A 50 7.39 -11.63 5.06
C SER A 50 8.43 -11.92 3.97
N ASP A 51 8.14 -12.86 3.08
CA ASP A 51 9.03 -13.30 2.01
C ASP A 51 8.78 -12.52 0.71
N LEU A 52 7.87 -11.55 0.73
CA LEU A 52 7.55 -10.70 -0.39
C LEU A 52 8.25 -9.34 -0.30
N GLU A 53 8.62 -8.80 -1.46
CA GLU A 53 9.13 -7.45 -1.61
C GLU A 53 8.51 -6.76 -2.82
N THR A 54 8.53 -5.43 -2.82
CA THR A 54 8.03 -4.61 -3.92
C THR A 54 9.21 -4.08 -4.72
N ASP A 55 9.18 -4.17 -6.05
CA ASP A 55 10.27 -3.69 -6.93
C ASP A 55 10.30 -2.16 -7.09
N GLY A 56 9.25 -1.46 -6.64
CA GLY A 56 9.08 -0.02 -6.83
C GLY A 56 8.62 0.38 -8.24
N GLN A 57 8.38 -0.59 -9.12
CA GLN A 57 7.92 -0.41 -10.51
C GLN A 57 6.50 -0.93 -10.73
N GLY A 58 5.89 -1.53 -9.72
CA GLY A 58 4.48 -1.96 -9.75
C GLY A 58 4.26 -3.45 -9.55
N ASN A 59 5.32 -4.21 -9.21
CA ASN A 59 5.23 -5.64 -8.97
C ASN A 59 5.64 -6.00 -7.54
N ILE A 60 5.11 -7.14 -7.10
CA ILE A 60 5.45 -7.81 -5.84
C ILE A 60 6.15 -9.11 -6.22
N LEU A 61 7.33 -9.36 -5.66
CA LEU A 61 8.17 -10.51 -5.99
C LEU A 61 8.51 -11.28 -4.72
N VAL A 62 8.74 -12.58 -4.89
CA VAL A 62 9.29 -13.43 -3.83
C VAL A 62 10.79 -13.18 -3.70
N LYS A 63 11.24 -12.88 -2.48
CA LYS A 63 12.67 -12.69 -2.17
C LYS A 63 13.47 -13.91 -2.61
N GLY A 64 14.50 -13.68 -3.43
CA GLY A 64 15.36 -14.75 -3.96
C GLY A 64 14.78 -15.54 -5.14
N ALA A 65 13.53 -15.28 -5.55
CA ALA A 65 12.90 -15.88 -6.72
C ALA A 65 12.13 -14.81 -7.53
N PRO A 66 12.81 -13.83 -8.14
CA PRO A 66 12.18 -12.70 -8.83
C PRO A 66 11.31 -13.12 -10.03
N GLN A 67 11.49 -14.34 -10.56
CA GLN A 67 10.63 -14.95 -11.56
C GLN A 67 9.21 -15.25 -11.06
N ARG A 68 9.02 -15.36 -9.73
CA ARG A 68 7.71 -15.45 -9.07
C ARG A 68 7.30 -14.06 -8.66
N SER A 69 6.51 -13.41 -9.51
CA SER A 69 5.98 -12.07 -9.27
C SER A 69 4.51 -11.96 -9.65
N ILE A 70 3.86 -10.97 -9.06
CA ILE A 70 2.47 -10.59 -9.36
C ILE A 70 2.39 -9.06 -9.43
N SER A 71 1.58 -8.53 -10.35
CA SER A 71 1.39 -7.09 -10.45
C SER A 71 0.49 -6.57 -9.32
N ILE A 72 0.71 -5.34 -8.88
CA ILE A 72 -0.17 -4.69 -7.88
C ILE A 72 -1.61 -4.60 -8.41
N PHE A 73 -1.79 -4.47 -9.73
CA PHE A 73 -3.11 -4.44 -10.35
C PHE A 73 -3.87 -5.76 -10.15
N ASP A 74 -3.22 -6.90 -10.39
CA ASP A 74 -3.83 -8.22 -10.21
C ASP A 74 -4.14 -8.52 -8.74
N VAL A 75 -3.27 -8.06 -7.83
CA VAL A 75 -3.50 -8.14 -6.39
C VAL A 75 -4.70 -7.30 -5.97
N ALA A 76 -4.83 -6.08 -6.50
CA ALA A 76 -5.98 -5.23 -6.22
C ALA A 76 -7.30 -5.84 -6.75
N LEU A 77 -7.28 -6.43 -7.95
CA LEU A 77 -8.42 -7.16 -8.48
C LEU A 77 -8.78 -8.37 -7.61
N SER A 78 -7.78 -9.15 -7.19
CA SER A 78 -7.99 -10.31 -6.32
C SER A 78 -8.59 -9.90 -4.98
N ALA A 79 -8.08 -8.82 -4.36
CA ALA A 79 -8.62 -8.27 -3.12
C ALA A 79 -10.08 -7.80 -3.26
N HIS A 80 -10.48 -7.31 -4.44
CA HIS A 80 -11.81 -6.75 -4.69
C HIS A 80 -12.86 -7.81 -5.05
N PHE A 81 -12.46 -8.91 -5.71
CA PHE A 81 -13.40 -9.88 -6.29
C PHE A 81 -13.30 -11.31 -5.75
N LYS A 82 -12.14 -11.75 -5.24
CA LYS A 82 -11.95 -13.12 -4.75
C LYS A 82 -12.21 -13.27 -3.25
N ARG A 83 -12.25 -12.15 -2.53
CA ARG A 83 -12.44 -12.13 -1.07
C ARG A 83 -13.92 -12.07 -0.69
#